data_AF-A0A2X3K4I6-F1
#
_entry.id   AF-A0A2X3K4I6-F1
#
_cell.length_a   1.000
_cell.length_b   1.000
_cell.length_c   1.000
_cell.angle_alpha   90.00
_cell.angle_beta   90.00
_cell.angle_gamma   90.00
#
_symmetry.space_group_name_H-M   'P 1'
#
loop_
_entity.id
_entity.type
_entity.pdbx_description
1 polymer ?
#
loop_
_entity_poly.entity_id
_entity_poly.type
_entity_poly.pdbx_seq_one_letter_code
_entity_poly.pdbx_strand_id
1 'polypeptide(L)'
;MSSNLRVGFLIVRLDDIQPAKVKSLDEVRDDIAAKVKHEKALDAYYALQQKVSDAASNDTESLAGAEQAAGVKATQTGWFSKDNLPEELNFKPVADAIFNGGLVGENGAPGINSDIITVDGDRAFVLRISEHKPEAVKPLADVQEQVKALVQHNKAEQQAESGC
;
A
#
# COMPACT_ATOMS: atom_id res chain seq x y z
N MET A 1 -51.51 -22.67 -18.54
CA MET A 1 -50.78 -23.48 -19.53
C MET A 1 -49.83 -24.36 -18.75
N SER A 2 -50.18 -25.63 -18.56
CA SER A 2 -49.35 -26.56 -17.78
C SER A 2 -48.15 -27.00 -18.60
N SER A 3 -46.96 -26.57 -18.19
CA SER A 3 -45.69 -27.07 -18.72
C SER A 3 -45.49 -28.50 -18.24
N ASN A 4 -45.85 -29.47 -19.08
CA ASN A 4 -45.49 -30.88 -18.88
C ASN A 4 -43.97 -31.01 -19.00
N LEU A 5 -43.25 -31.00 -17.89
CA LEU A 5 -41.87 -31.43 -17.84
C LEU A 5 -41.88 -32.96 -17.99
N ARG A 6 -41.61 -33.44 -19.20
CA ARG A 6 -41.50 -34.89 -19.45
C ARG A 6 -40.35 -35.43 -18.61
N VAL A 7 -40.65 -36.36 -17.70
CA VAL A 7 -39.62 -37.18 -17.06
C VAL A 7 -39.09 -38.12 -18.13
N GLY A 8 -37.88 -37.85 -18.60
CA GLY A 8 -37.17 -38.66 -19.59
C GLY A 8 -35.97 -39.34 -18.96
N PHE A 9 -35.64 -40.54 -19.42
CA PHE A 9 -34.43 -41.25 -19.02
C PHE A 9 -33.30 -40.94 -20.00
N LEU A 10 -32.16 -40.47 -19.50
CA LEU A 10 -30.90 -40.44 -20.24
C LEU A 10 -30.17 -41.76 -19.97
N ILE A 11 -30.14 -42.65 -20.97
CA ILE A 11 -29.34 -43.87 -20.90
C ILE A 11 -28.00 -43.56 -21.58
N VAL A 12 -26.95 -43.41 -20.78
CA VAL A 12 -25.57 -43.24 -21.27
C VAL A 12 -24.91 -44.60 -21.27
N ARG A 13 -24.51 -45.07 -22.45
CA ARG A 13 -23.68 -46.27 -22.59
C ARG A 13 -22.23 -45.83 -22.76
N LEU A 14 -21.35 -46.33 -21.89
CA LEU A 14 -19.92 -46.13 -22.00
C LEU A 14 -19.40 -47.02 -23.13
N ASP A 15 -19.20 -46.44 -24.30
CA ASP A 15 -18.75 -47.20 -25.48
C ASP A 15 -17.25 -47.50 -25.43
N ASP A 16 -16.44 -46.64 -24.80
CA ASP A 16 -14.99 -46.81 -24.66
C ASP A 16 -14.43 -45.93 -23.51
N ILE A 17 -13.32 -46.34 -22.90
CA ILE A 17 -12.57 -45.55 -21.90
C ILE A 17 -11.20 -45.22 -22.48
N GLN A 18 -11.02 -43.99 -22.93
CA GLN A 18 -9.70 -43.50 -23.29
C GLN A 18 -8.91 -43.20 -22.01
N PRO A 19 -7.78 -43.87 -21.74
CA PRO A 19 -6.97 -43.57 -20.56
C PRO A 19 -6.52 -42.12 -20.63
N ALA A 20 -6.64 -41.40 -19.51
CA ALA A 20 -6.20 -40.02 -19.42
C ALA A 20 -4.72 -39.94 -19.83
N LYS A 21 -4.41 -39.14 -20.85
CA LYS A 21 -3.02 -38.77 -21.16
C LYS A 21 -2.50 -37.88 -20.02
N VAL A 22 -1.89 -38.51 -19.03
CA VAL A 22 -1.13 -37.83 -17.98
C VAL A 22 0.23 -37.43 -18.54
N LYS A 23 0.57 -36.14 -18.42
CA LYS A 23 1.94 -35.68 -18.66
C LYS A 23 2.86 -36.37 -17.66
N SER A 24 3.99 -36.86 -18.15
CA SER A 24 5.06 -37.41 -17.31
C SER A 24 5.62 -36.32 -16.39
N LEU A 25 6.21 -36.74 -15.27
CA LEU A 25 6.86 -35.81 -14.35
C LEU A 25 7.93 -34.98 -15.06
N ASP A 26 8.69 -35.58 -15.98
CA ASP A 26 9.73 -34.89 -16.75
C ASP A 26 9.15 -33.77 -17.62
N GLU A 27 7.97 -33.96 -18.21
CA GLU A 27 7.29 -32.96 -19.04
C GLU A 27 6.75 -31.76 -18.24
N VAL A 28 6.55 -31.91 -16.92
CA VAL A 28 6.00 -30.85 -16.06
C VAL A 28 6.93 -30.44 -14.92
N ARG A 29 8.14 -30.98 -14.89
CA ARG A 29 9.07 -30.81 -13.77
C ARG A 29 9.40 -29.35 -13.52
N ASP A 30 9.68 -28.61 -14.58
CA ASP A 30 10.05 -27.19 -14.48
C ASP A 30 8.88 -26.33 -14.03
N ASP A 31 7.68 -26.60 -14.54
CA ASP A 31 6.44 -25.92 -14.12
C ASP A 31 6.15 -26.17 -12.62
N ILE A 32 6.29 -27.42 -12.16
CA ILE A 32 6.13 -27.78 -10.75
C ILE A 32 7.20 -27.11 -9.90
N ALA A 33 8.47 -27.12 -10.33
CA ALA A 33 9.56 -26.49 -9.60
C ALA A 33 9.34 -24.97 -9.47
N ALA A 34 8.90 -24.31 -10.55
CA ALA A 34 8.55 -22.89 -10.54
C ALA A 34 7.39 -22.61 -9.56
N LYS A 35 6.33 -23.42 -9.59
CA LYS A 35 5.19 -23.30 -8.69
C LYS A 35 5.59 -23.48 -7.22
N VAL A 36 6.31 -24.54 -6.90
CA VAL A 36 6.77 -24.81 -5.52
C VAL A 36 7.67 -23.68 -5.03
N LYS A 37 8.57 -23.17 -5.87
CA LYS A 37 9.43 -22.03 -5.52
C LYS A 37 8.61 -20.77 -5.21
N HIS A 38 7.60 -20.49 -6.02
CA HIS A 38 6.71 -19.36 -5.80
C HIS A 38 5.91 -19.48 -4.50
N GLU A 39 5.30 -20.64 -4.25
CA GLU A 39 4.55 -20.93 -3.02
C GLU A 39 5.45 -20.78 -1.78
N LYS A 40 6.67 -21.32 -1.83
CA LYS A 40 7.64 -21.18 -0.74
C LYS A 40 8.09 -19.74 -0.50
N ALA A 41 8.20 -18.94 -1.55
CA ALA A 41 8.53 -17.52 -1.42
C ALA A 41 7.37 -16.75 -0.73
N LEU A 42 6.12 -17.06 -1.09
CA LEU A 42 4.94 -16.46 -0.45
C LEU A 42 4.84 -16.85 1.03
N ASP A 43 5.02 -18.14 1.36
CA ASP A 43 5.02 -18.62 2.74
C ASP A 43 6.07 -17.87 3.59
N ALA A 44 7.28 -17.74 3.05
CA ALA A 44 8.37 -17.04 3.72
C ALA A 44 8.09 -15.54 3.88
N TYR A 45 7.50 -14.90 2.88
CA TYR A 45 7.10 -13.50 2.93
C TYR A 45 6.07 -13.23 4.02
N TYR A 46 4.99 -14.01 4.07
CA TYR A 46 3.96 -13.84 5.11
C TYR A 46 4.48 -14.15 6.51
N ALA A 47 5.34 -15.16 6.66
CA ALA A 47 6.00 -15.45 7.93
C ALA A 47 6.91 -14.30 8.39
N LEU A 48 7.60 -13.65 7.45
CA LEU A 48 8.40 -12.46 7.75
C LEU A 48 7.52 -11.28 8.15
N GLN A 49 6.46 -11.00 7.40
CA GLN A 49 5.50 -9.93 7.73
C GLN A 49 4.95 -10.09 9.15
N GLN A 50 4.55 -11.30 9.54
CA GLN A 50 4.05 -11.56 10.88
C GLN A 50 5.10 -11.24 11.95
N LYS A 51 6.35 -11.70 11.76
CA LYS A 51 7.44 -11.40 12.71
C LYS A 51 7.72 -9.91 12.85
N VAL A 52 7.70 -9.19 11.72
CA VAL A 52 7.91 -7.74 11.70
C VAL A 52 6.75 -7.03 12.40
N SER A 53 5.51 -7.44 12.15
CA SER A 53 4.32 -6.93 12.83
C SER A 53 4.43 -7.13 14.34
N ASP A 54 4.69 -8.36 14.79
CA ASP A 54 4.81 -8.68 16.22
C ASP A 54 5.91 -7.84 16.87
N ALA A 55 7.06 -7.70 16.21
CA ALA A 55 8.17 -6.92 16.74
C ALA A 55 7.85 -5.42 16.79
N ALA A 56 7.16 -4.87 15.77
CA ALA A 56 6.73 -3.49 15.74
C ALA A 56 5.68 -3.17 16.82
N SER A 57 4.75 -4.09 17.08
CA SER A 57 3.71 -3.91 18.11
C SER A 57 4.26 -4.06 19.53
N ASN A 58 5.34 -4.82 19.73
CA ASN A 58 5.94 -5.05 21.04
C ASN A 58 6.87 -3.92 21.52
N ASP A 59 7.39 -3.10 20.62
CA ASP A 59 8.20 -1.91 20.94
C ASP A 59 7.44 -0.64 20.52
N THR A 60 6.79 0.03 21.46
CA THR A 60 5.99 1.23 21.18
C THR A 60 6.83 2.50 21.05
N GLU A 61 8.13 2.43 21.31
CA GLU A 61 9.03 3.60 21.35
C GLU A 61 9.96 3.65 20.14
N SER A 62 10.19 2.53 19.46
CA SER A 62 11.13 2.45 18.35
C SER A 62 10.73 1.41 17.30
N LEU A 63 11.40 1.46 16.14
CA LEU A 63 11.31 0.43 15.10
C LEU A 63 12.42 -0.65 15.23
N ALA A 64 13.28 -0.60 16.25
CA ALA A 64 14.46 -1.44 16.32
C ALA A 64 14.15 -2.94 16.29
N GLY A 65 13.08 -3.36 16.97
CA GLY A 65 12.61 -4.76 16.91
C GLY A 65 12.19 -5.16 15.49
N ALA A 66 11.43 -4.30 14.81
CA ALA A 66 10.98 -4.51 13.45
C ALA A 66 12.16 -4.55 12.45
N GLU A 67 13.14 -3.67 12.61
CA GLU A 67 14.38 -3.67 11.83
C GLU A 67 15.14 -4.99 11.96
N GLN A 68 15.30 -5.48 13.20
CA GLN A 68 15.99 -6.74 13.46
C GLN A 68 15.22 -7.92 12.87
N ALA A 69 13.89 -7.93 13.00
CA ALA A 69 13.04 -8.98 12.44
C ALA A 69 13.09 -9.00 10.90
N ALA A 70 13.08 -7.82 10.28
CA ALA A 70 13.12 -7.66 8.82
C ALA A 70 14.52 -7.82 8.22
N GLY A 71 15.58 -7.64 9.04
CA GLY A 71 16.97 -7.62 8.57
C GLY A 71 17.32 -6.36 7.77
N VAL A 72 16.52 -5.29 7.89
CA VAL A 72 16.72 -4.02 7.18
C VAL A 72 16.60 -2.85 8.14
N LYS A 73 17.24 -1.73 7.82
CA LYS A 73 17.18 -0.50 8.63
C LYS A 73 16.05 0.41 8.18
N ALA A 74 15.37 1.01 9.16
CA ALA A 74 14.39 2.03 8.90
C ALA A 74 15.10 3.27 8.33
N THR A 75 14.45 3.90 7.35
CA THR A 75 14.92 5.15 6.77
C THR A 75 14.06 6.28 7.31
N GLN A 76 14.71 7.32 7.85
CA GLN A 76 14.02 8.52 8.26
C GLN A 76 13.93 9.48 7.07
N THR A 77 12.72 9.96 6.77
CA THR A 77 12.50 10.98 5.74
C THR A 77 12.78 12.38 6.28
N GLY A 78 12.91 13.34 5.36
CA GLY A 78 12.75 14.75 5.70
C GLY A 78 11.29 15.13 5.97
N TRP A 79 11.03 16.42 6.23
CA TRP A 79 9.69 16.97 6.36
C TRP A 79 8.92 16.92 5.03
N PHE A 80 7.65 16.51 5.09
CA PHE A 80 6.75 16.50 3.94
C PHE A 80 5.32 16.85 4.36
N SER A 81 4.48 17.20 3.38
CA SER A 81 3.04 17.42 3.56
C SER A 81 2.25 16.43 2.71
N LYS A 82 0.92 16.43 2.88
CA LYS A 82 0.01 15.60 2.08
C LYS A 82 0.07 15.90 0.57
N ASP A 83 0.48 17.11 0.20
CA ASP A 83 0.58 17.54 -1.20
C ASP A 83 1.97 17.29 -1.82
N ASN A 84 2.96 16.91 -0.99
CA ASN A 84 4.34 16.71 -1.41
C ASN A 84 4.94 15.47 -0.73
N LEU A 85 4.29 14.31 -0.91
CA LEU A 85 4.83 13.05 -0.39
C LEU A 85 6.11 12.65 -1.15
N PRO A 86 7.12 12.09 -0.44
CA PRO A 86 8.23 11.40 -1.08
C PRO A 86 7.76 10.27 -1.99
N GLU A 87 8.44 10.05 -3.10
CA GLU A 87 8.08 9.03 -4.10
C GLU A 87 8.05 7.63 -3.47
N GLU A 88 8.97 7.36 -2.54
CA GLU A 88 9.09 6.09 -1.83
C GLU A 88 7.90 5.79 -0.92
N LEU A 89 7.14 6.81 -0.53
CA LEU A 89 5.95 6.72 0.32
C LEU A 89 4.65 6.97 -0.45
N ASN A 90 4.71 7.20 -1.76
CA ASN A 90 3.57 7.59 -2.59
C ASN A 90 2.67 6.40 -2.95
N PHE A 91 2.18 5.71 -1.93
CA PHE A 91 1.17 4.66 -2.02
C PHE A 91 -0.05 5.11 -1.24
N LYS A 92 -1.24 4.97 -1.83
CA LYS A 92 -2.47 5.39 -1.16
C LYS A 92 -2.65 4.80 0.25
N PRO A 93 -2.44 3.48 0.49
CA PRO A 93 -2.54 2.91 1.84
C PRO A 93 -1.53 3.51 2.83
N VAL A 94 -0.32 3.83 2.37
CA VAL A 94 0.74 4.44 3.19
C VAL A 94 0.39 5.88 3.53
N ALA A 95 -0.03 6.67 2.55
CA ALA A 95 -0.47 8.04 2.75
C ALA A 95 -1.67 8.11 3.71
N ASP A 96 -2.65 7.22 3.55
CA ASP A 96 -3.81 7.15 4.44
C ASP A 96 -3.40 6.80 5.88
N ALA A 97 -2.46 5.88 6.07
CA ALA A 97 -1.94 5.55 7.40
C ALA A 97 -1.20 6.73 8.05
N ILE A 98 -0.36 7.45 7.30
CA ILE A 98 0.39 8.61 7.80
C ILE A 98 -0.54 9.73 8.25
N PHE A 99 -1.52 10.10 7.40
CA PHE A 99 -2.31 11.32 7.63
C PHE A 99 -3.66 11.07 8.32
N ASN A 100 -4.21 9.86 8.24
CA ASN A 100 -5.53 9.52 8.78
C ASN A 100 -5.50 8.32 9.74
N GLY A 101 -4.36 7.65 9.91
CA GLY A 101 -4.24 6.41 10.69
C GLY A 101 -4.04 6.61 12.19
N GLY A 102 -4.02 7.84 12.70
CA GLY A 102 -3.84 8.10 14.13
C GLY A 102 -2.45 7.74 14.67
N LEU A 103 -1.43 7.73 13.80
CA LEU A 103 -0.04 7.38 14.17
C LEU A 103 0.70 8.52 14.88
N VAL A 104 0.12 9.72 14.92
CA VAL A 104 0.68 10.88 15.62
C VAL A 104 0.33 10.77 17.11
N GLY A 105 1.32 10.91 17.98
CA GLY A 105 1.11 10.96 19.43
C GLY A 105 0.45 12.26 19.89
N GLU A 106 0.12 12.33 21.18
CA GLU A 106 -0.48 13.53 21.75
C GLU A 106 0.38 14.78 21.51
N ASN A 107 -0.26 15.90 21.16
CA ASN A 107 0.40 17.18 20.89
C ASN A 107 1.48 17.14 19.79
N GLY A 108 1.42 16.18 18.87
CA GLY A 108 2.39 16.06 17.78
C GLY A 108 3.68 15.31 18.14
N ALA A 109 3.72 14.70 19.33
CA ALA A 109 4.81 13.82 19.75
C ALA A 109 4.88 12.55 18.89
N PRO A 110 6.00 11.81 18.91
CA PRO A 110 6.04 10.47 18.35
C PRO A 110 4.89 9.61 18.87
N GLY A 111 4.15 8.97 17.97
CA GLY A 111 3.06 8.06 18.32
C GLY A 111 3.49 6.60 18.24
N ILE A 112 2.49 5.71 18.13
CA ILE A 112 2.74 4.28 17.98
C ILE A 112 3.32 3.93 16.61
N ASN A 113 3.89 2.74 16.50
CA ASN A 113 4.20 2.15 15.20
C ASN A 113 2.89 1.78 14.49
N SER A 114 2.88 1.87 13.16
CA SER A 114 1.76 1.39 12.36
C SER A 114 1.66 -0.13 12.40
N ASP A 115 0.47 -0.66 12.10
CA ASP A 115 0.35 -2.03 11.60
C ASP A 115 1.11 -2.19 10.27
N ILE A 116 1.29 -3.44 9.83
CA ILE A 116 1.80 -3.74 8.49
C ILE A 116 0.85 -3.14 7.43
N ILE A 117 1.39 -2.27 6.60
CA ILE A 117 0.69 -1.68 5.45
C ILE A 117 1.19 -2.37 4.19
N THR A 118 0.40 -3.30 3.67
CA THR A 118 0.69 -3.95 2.38
C THR A 118 0.29 -3.04 1.23
N VAL A 119 1.15 -2.93 0.22
CA VAL A 119 0.88 -2.20 -1.04
C VAL A 119 1.00 -3.16 -2.22
N ASP A 120 0.79 -2.64 -3.43
CA ASP A 120 0.89 -3.44 -4.65
C ASP A 120 2.26 -4.13 -4.79
N GLY A 121 2.19 -5.41 -5.18
CA GLY A 121 3.34 -6.28 -5.36
C GLY A 121 3.67 -7.07 -4.09
N ASP A 122 4.96 -7.12 -3.79
CA ASP A 122 5.58 -7.85 -2.68
C ASP A 122 6.12 -6.90 -1.60
N ARG A 123 5.50 -5.73 -1.46
CA ARG A 123 5.95 -4.65 -0.58
C ARG A 123 5.01 -4.44 0.59
N ALA A 124 5.60 -4.22 1.75
CA ALA A 124 4.93 -3.86 2.97
C ALA A 124 5.73 -2.83 3.75
N PHE A 125 5.02 -1.97 4.47
CA PHE A 125 5.59 -0.89 5.28
C PHE A 125 5.20 -1.06 6.73
N VAL A 126 6.11 -0.68 7.62
CA VAL A 126 5.82 -0.31 9.01
C VAL A 126 6.41 1.08 9.22
N LEU A 127 5.63 1.97 9.80
CA LEU A 127 5.96 3.39 9.91
C LEU A 127 5.88 3.83 11.36
N ARG A 128 6.70 4.83 11.71
CA ARG A 128 6.59 5.57 12.96
C ARG A 128 6.71 7.05 12.65
N ILE A 129 5.76 7.85 13.11
CA ILE A 129 5.87 9.30 13.00
C ILE A 129 6.83 9.77 14.09
N SER A 130 7.96 10.34 13.69
CA SER A 130 8.98 10.86 14.61
C SER A 130 8.65 12.28 15.10
N GLU A 131 8.05 13.09 14.24
CA GLU A 131 7.64 14.44 14.59
C GLU A 131 6.45 14.86 13.71
N HIS A 132 5.51 15.60 14.28
CA HIS A 132 4.38 16.15 13.54
C HIS A 132 4.21 17.63 13.84
N LYS A 133 4.13 18.44 12.78
CA LYS A 133 3.82 19.86 12.85
C LYS A 133 2.41 20.09 12.33
N PRO A 134 1.48 20.58 13.16
CA PRO A 134 0.13 20.90 12.72
C PRO A 134 0.15 21.88 11.55
N GLU A 135 -0.80 21.72 10.63
CA GLU A 135 -1.03 22.71 9.60
C GLU A 135 -1.35 24.05 10.25
N ALA A 136 -0.46 25.01 10.06
CA ALA A 136 -0.66 26.38 10.47
C ALA A 136 -0.91 27.21 9.21
N VAL A 137 -1.99 27.99 9.21
CA VAL A 137 -2.13 29.07 8.23
C VAL A 137 -0.90 29.95 8.41
N LYS A 138 -0.03 29.97 7.38
CA LYS A 138 1.13 30.87 7.41
C LYS A 138 0.63 32.26 7.77
N PRO A 139 1.21 32.92 8.79
CA PRO A 139 0.87 34.30 9.11
C PRO A 139 0.83 35.11 7.82
N LEU A 140 -0.13 36.03 7.68
CA LEU A 140 -0.23 36.88 6.49
C LEU A 140 1.11 37.53 6.14
N ALA A 141 1.97 37.82 7.13
CA ALA A 141 3.33 38.31 6.95
C ALA A 141 4.25 37.36 6.14
N ASP A 142 4.15 36.05 6.34
CA ASP A 142 4.99 35.03 5.70
C ASP A 142 4.54 34.70 4.27
N VAL A 143 3.31 35.08 3.89
CA VAL A 143 2.74 34.89 2.54
C VAL A 143 2.44 36.21 1.84
N GLN A 144 2.71 37.35 2.48
CA GLN A 144 2.29 38.68 2.01
C GLN A 144 2.88 39.01 0.65
N GLU A 145 4.15 38.70 0.43
CA GLU A 145 4.81 38.91 -0.85
C GLU A 145 4.23 38.01 -1.96
N GLN A 146 3.94 36.75 -1.64
CA GLN A 146 3.36 35.80 -2.59
C GLN A 146 1.93 36.18 -2.98
N VAL A 147 1.10 36.59 -2.01
CA VAL A 147 -0.27 37.06 -2.26
C VAL A 147 -0.25 38.37 -3.04
N LYS A 148 0.66 39.29 -2.72
CA LYS A 148 0.79 40.56 -3.45
C LYS A 148 1.20 40.33 -4.91
N ALA A 149 2.14 39.42 -5.16
CA ALA A 149 2.53 39.04 -6.51
C ALA A 149 1.36 38.41 -7.28
N LEU A 150 0.59 37.51 -6.66
CA LEU A 150 -0.58 36.88 -7.28
C LEU A 150 -1.68 37.90 -7.61
N VAL A 151 -1.98 38.82 -6.69
CA VAL A 151 -2.98 39.89 -6.93
C VAL A 151 -2.53 40.85 -8.01
N GLN A 152 -1.23 41.18 -8.08
CA GLN A 152 -0.67 42.01 -9.14
C GLN A 152 -0.76 41.31 -10.51
N HIS A 153 -0.41 40.02 -10.56
CA HIS A 153 -0.53 39.21 -11.77
C HIS A 153 -1.98 39.16 -12.28
N ASN A 154 -2.93 38.79 -11.41
CA ASN A 154 -4.34 38.69 -11.77
C ASN A 154 -4.93 40.04 -12.22
N LYS A 155 -4.50 41.16 -11.62
CA LYS A 155 -4.89 42.50 -12.09
C LYS A 155 -4.33 42.83 -13.47
N ALA A 156 -3.07 42.46 -13.73
CA ALA A 156 -2.45 42.67 -15.02
C ALA A 156 -3.15 41.85 -16.12
N GLU A 157 -3.52 40.61 -15.84
CA GLU A 157 -4.29 39.76 -16.75
C GLU A 157 -5.69 40.32 -17.01
N GLN A 158 -6.43 40.70 -15.96
CA GLN A 158 -7.77 41.30 -16.13
C GLN A 158 -7.72 42.60 -16.94
N GLN A 159 -6.69 43.42 -16.76
CA GLN A 159 -6.52 44.66 -17.53
C GLN A 159 -6.14 44.39 -18.99
N ALA A 160 -5.39 43.32 -19.26
CA ALA A 160 -5.08 42.90 -20.62
C ALA A 160 -6.31 42.34 -21.35
N GLU A 161 -7.19 41.61 -20.66
CA GLU A 161 -8.43 41.06 -21.22
C GLU A 161 -9.53 42.12 -21.41
N SER A 162 -9.58 43.14 -20.56
CA SER A 162 -10.57 44.24 -20.64
C SER A 162 -10.18 45.36 -21.63
N GLY A 163 -9.02 45.24 -22.29
CA GLY A 163 -8.41 46.28 -23.13
C GLY A 163 -8.57 46.09 -24.64
N CYS A 164 -9.41 45.16 -25.11
CA CYS A 164 -9.80 45.01 -26.52
C CYS A 164 -11.19 45.59 -26.80
#